data_AF-A0A857DBH7-F1
#
_entry.id   AF-A0A857DBH7-F1
#
_cell.length_a   1.000
_cell.length_b   1.000
_cell.length_c   1.000
_cell.angle_alpha   90.00
_cell.angle_beta   90.00
_cell.angle_gamma   90.00
#
_symmetry.space_group_name_H-M   'P 1'
#
loop_
_entity.id
_entity.type
_entity.pdbx_description
1 polymer ?
#
loop_
_entity_poly.entity_id
_entity_poly.type
_entity_poly.pdbx_seq_one_letter_code
_entity_poly.pdbx_strand_id
1 'polypeptide(L)'
;MVTVNLDALIPREDFEIRASTKAIKKIDSIAIRDITPDSFFFPVVRKPDFQRETNEWDQERVCQFIKSFVEGDLIPAIILWRSESGLIFVIDGSHRLSSLIAWVNDDYGDGVISKPFYNGIVPDEQLNIADRTRKLIDKKVGSYQNFKLALEKPDKVRDDIVNNARELGVLVIQLQWVEGNSEKAEDSFFKINQQSTPLDTTEIKLLISRRQPNSIATRAIINSGTGHKYWSRFSEEKQCQVEKLAKEINDMLFQPSLQTPIKTLDLPVCGKLYSNETLSMILAFVNIANHVEDENPNIENDETGETTINFLKQAKKVAKRFNSNHASSLGLHPLLYCYSRTGRYRTVSFLATVYFVIKLVETKHLNDFIDIRAKFEQFLFEHNYLVSQIMGKYRSVPKSYRLIAEFWLKIVEGLKSNKEINFILEDIVKNNNFDYLKIEYRHDLPTSTSAVSQNFSQDQKSEIFILETFSQAPRCRICNGLIHCNSISIDHKNRKRDGGSANVDNGQVTHPYCNTGYKN
;
A
#
# COMPACT_ATOMS: atom_id res chain seq x y z
N MET A 1 12.29 -4.52 -0.22
CA MET A 1 12.62 -5.24 1.03
C MET A 1 11.50 -4.96 2.02
N VAL A 2 11.27 -5.82 3.01
CA VAL A 2 10.20 -5.58 4.00
C VAL A 2 10.73 -4.62 5.06
N THR A 3 10.03 -3.52 5.31
CA THR A 3 10.47 -2.45 6.21
C THR A 3 9.75 -2.50 7.56
N VAL A 4 10.40 -1.95 8.59
CA VAL A 4 9.87 -1.89 9.96
C VAL A 4 9.11 -0.59 10.15
N ASN A 5 7.83 -0.64 10.56
CA ASN A 5 7.03 0.55 10.79
C ASN A 5 7.21 1.07 12.23
N LEU A 6 8.01 2.12 12.37
CA LEU A 6 8.27 2.81 13.63
C LEU A 6 7.53 4.16 13.73
N ASP A 7 6.58 4.43 12.84
CA ASP A 7 5.94 5.77 12.77
C ASP A 7 5.18 6.13 14.05
N ALA A 8 4.62 5.14 14.73
CA ALA A 8 3.84 5.34 15.94
C ALA A 8 4.66 5.79 17.17
N LEU A 9 5.98 5.60 17.16
CA LEU A 9 6.83 5.86 18.34
C LEU A 9 7.03 7.34 18.65
N ILE A 10 6.91 8.20 17.65
CA ILE A 10 6.97 9.65 17.83
C ILE A 10 5.67 10.22 17.27
N PRO A 11 4.82 10.87 18.08
CA PRO A 11 3.58 11.45 17.61
C PRO A 11 3.82 12.61 16.64
N ARG A 12 2.88 12.84 15.73
CA ARG A 12 2.92 13.95 14.77
C ARG A 12 2.09 15.13 15.26
N GLU A 13 2.51 16.33 14.90
CA GLU A 13 1.82 17.58 15.24
C GLU A 13 1.97 18.60 14.10
N ASP A 14 1.00 19.50 13.93
CA ASP A 14 1.12 20.63 13.01
C ASP A 14 2.11 21.67 13.59
N PHE A 15 2.84 22.34 12.69
CA PHE A 15 3.75 23.43 13.03
C PHE A 15 3.01 24.67 13.57
N GLU A 16 1.72 24.82 13.30
CA GLU A 16 0.90 25.97 13.69
C GLU A 16 0.49 26.01 15.18
N ILE A 17 1.45 25.97 16.11
CA ILE A 17 1.16 26.27 17.53
C ILE A 17 1.78 27.62 17.89
N ARG A 18 0.94 28.67 17.85
CA ARG A 18 1.31 30.04 18.21
C ARG A 18 1.23 30.23 19.73
N ALA A 19 2.37 30.54 20.37
CA ALA A 19 2.42 30.96 21.77
C ALA A 19 3.63 31.88 21.99
N SER A 20 3.59 32.80 22.96
CA SER A 20 4.69 33.76 23.11
C SER A 20 6.01 33.10 23.53
N THR A 21 7.10 33.41 22.83
CA THR A 21 8.43 32.85 23.03
C THR A 21 9.16 33.46 24.24
N LYS A 22 9.70 32.60 25.12
CA LYS A 22 10.84 32.93 25.99
C LYS A 22 12.10 32.28 25.43
N ALA A 23 13.20 33.03 25.34
CA ALA A 23 14.50 32.49 24.96
C ALA A 23 15.00 31.53 26.06
N ILE A 24 15.20 30.26 25.72
CA ILE A 24 15.66 29.21 26.64
C ILE A 24 16.92 28.58 26.03
N LYS A 25 17.92 28.31 26.87
CA LYS A 25 19.14 27.60 26.46
C LYS A 25 18.79 26.15 26.09
N LYS A 26 19.16 25.74 24.88
CA LYS A 26 18.89 24.40 24.33
C LYS A 26 20.01 23.43 24.74
N ILE A 27 19.69 22.14 24.84
CA ILE A 27 20.65 21.08 25.11
C ILE A 27 21.36 20.66 23.82
N ASP A 28 22.66 20.36 23.90
CA ASP A 28 23.46 20.01 22.71
C ASP A 28 23.53 18.49 22.48
N SER A 29 23.13 17.68 23.46
CA SER A 29 23.06 16.22 23.33
C SER A 29 22.05 15.60 24.31
N ILE A 30 21.60 14.38 24.00
CA ILE A 30 20.75 13.55 24.88
C ILE A 30 21.38 12.18 25.09
N ALA A 31 21.13 11.57 26.25
CA ALA A 31 21.52 10.20 26.57
C ALA A 31 20.34 9.25 26.37
N ILE A 32 20.59 7.93 26.44
CA ILE A 32 19.54 6.92 26.24
C ILE A 32 18.40 7.02 27.28
N ARG A 33 18.70 7.50 28.48
CA ARG A 33 17.71 7.77 29.55
C ARG A 33 16.74 8.89 29.19
N ASP A 34 17.08 9.77 28.25
CA ASP A 34 16.21 10.87 27.84
C ASP A 34 15.12 10.40 26.86
N ILE A 35 15.18 9.14 26.40
CA ILE A 35 14.18 8.54 25.52
C ILE A 35 13.39 7.38 26.17
N THR A 36 13.46 7.25 27.49
CA THR A 36 12.62 6.34 28.27
C THR A 36 11.24 6.97 28.56
N PRO A 37 10.20 6.17 28.88
CA PRO A 37 8.84 6.69 29.13
C PRO A 37 8.71 7.68 30.29
N ASP A 38 9.63 7.58 31.26
CA ASP A 38 9.70 8.42 32.46
C ASP A 38 10.52 9.71 32.27
N SER A 39 11.06 9.95 31.06
CA SER A 39 11.84 11.14 30.77
C SER A 39 10.95 12.37 30.48
N PHE A 40 11.52 13.57 30.65
CA PHE A 40 10.84 14.82 30.25
C PHE A 40 11.01 15.15 28.77
N PHE A 41 12.07 14.63 28.13
CA PHE A 41 12.38 14.95 26.74
C PHE A 41 11.44 14.19 25.79
N PHE A 42 11.30 12.88 25.96
CA PHE A 42 10.56 12.03 25.03
C PHE A 42 9.09 12.43 24.83
N PRO A 43 8.30 12.74 25.89
CA PRO A 43 6.88 13.08 25.73
C PRO A 43 6.61 14.36 24.94
N VAL A 44 7.59 15.27 24.83
CA VAL A 44 7.46 16.52 24.08
C VAL A 44 8.03 16.45 22.66
N VAL A 45 8.65 15.32 22.28
CA VAL A 45 9.14 15.12 20.90
C VAL A 45 7.94 14.91 19.97
N ARG A 46 7.96 15.60 18.84
CA ARG A 46 7.00 15.49 17.75
C ARG A 46 7.70 15.31 16.43
N LYS A 47 6.99 14.72 15.47
CA LYS A 47 7.30 14.83 14.06
C LYS A 47 6.42 15.90 13.42
N PRO A 48 6.94 16.68 12.46
CA PRO A 48 6.08 17.45 11.57
C PRO A 48 4.97 16.57 10.96
N ASP A 49 3.76 17.09 10.83
CA ASP A 49 2.66 16.45 10.08
C ASP A 49 3.07 16.11 8.64
N PHE A 50 3.92 16.94 8.04
CA PHE A 50 4.52 16.76 6.73
C PHE A 50 5.83 15.93 6.72
N GLN A 51 6.24 15.31 7.83
CA GLN A 51 7.35 14.36 7.79
C GLN A 51 6.89 13.03 7.18
N ARG A 52 7.75 12.32 6.43
CA ARG A 52 7.40 10.97 5.97
C ARG A 52 7.19 9.99 7.11
N GLU A 53 6.50 8.88 6.82
CA GLU A 53 6.37 7.80 7.79
C GLU A 53 7.73 7.18 8.13
N THR A 54 7.89 6.74 9.38
CA THR A 54 9.13 6.12 9.85
C THR A 54 9.15 4.63 9.52
N ASN A 55 9.03 4.28 8.23
CA ASN A 55 8.84 2.90 7.73
C ASN A 55 9.72 2.55 6.52
N GLU A 56 10.91 3.17 6.40
CA GLU A 56 11.82 3.03 5.26
C GLU A 56 13.04 2.16 5.56
N TRP A 57 13.30 1.89 6.84
CA TRP A 57 14.41 1.05 7.26
C TRP A 57 13.93 -0.39 7.40
N ASP A 58 14.69 -1.32 6.85
CA ASP A 58 14.50 -2.74 7.11
C ASP A 58 15.09 -3.15 8.47
N GLN A 59 14.80 -4.37 8.89
CA GLN A 59 15.26 -4.92 10.17
C GLN A 59 16.79 -4.91 10.32
N GLU A 60 17.54 -5.10 9.23
CA GLU A 60 19.01 -5.12 9.25
C GLU A 60 19.57 -3.72 9.48
N ARG A 61 19.00 -2.71 8.82
CA ARG A 61 19.43 -1.32 8.99
C ARG A 61 19.10 -0.79 10.38
N VAL A 62 17.92 -1.11 10.93
CA VAL A 62 17.56 -0.79 12.32
C VAL A 62 18.56 -1.45 13.29
N CYS A 63 18.81 -2.76 13.13
CA CYS A 63 19.75 -3.48 13.98
C CYS A 63 21.17 -2.93 13.90
N GLN A 64 21.67 -2.64 12.69
CA GLN A 64 23.02 -2.12 12.49
C GLN A 64 23.18 -0.73 13.11
N PHE A 65 22.16 0.13 13.02
CA PHE A 65 22.22 1.45 13.63
C PHE A 65 22.26 1.38 15.16
N ILE A 66 21.42 0.55 15.78
CA ILE A 66 21.45 0.35 17.24
C ILE A 66 22.80 -0.22 17.66
N LYS A 67 23.33 -1.18 16.90
CA LYS A 67 24.65 -1.77 17.14
C LYS A 67 25.75 -0.70 17.15
N SER A 68 25.83 0.12 16.10
CA SER A 68 26.81 1.20 16.02
C SER A 68 26.68 2.19 17.17
N PHE A 69 25.46 2.51 17.61
CA PHE A 69 25.28 3.35 18.80
C PHE A 69 25.87 2.71 20.06
N VAL A 70 25.52 1.45 20.38
CA VAL A 70 25.98 0.82 21.63
C VAL A 70 27.48 0.49 21.64
N GLU A 71 28.10 0.33 20.46
CA GLU A 71 29.55 0.13 20.31
C GLU A 71 30.34 1.46 20.35
N GLY A 72 29.65 2.60 20.43
CA GLY A 72 30.26 3.92 20.50
C GLY A 72 30.76 4.47 19.16
N ASP A 73 30.27 3.93 18.04
CA ASP A 73 30.58 4.46 16.72
C ASP A 73 30.00 5.88 16.55
N LEU A 74 30.63 6.67 15.67
CA LEU A 74 30.12 7.99 15.31
C LEU A 74 28.79 7.88 14.56
N ILE A 75 27.71 8.32 15.18
CA ILE A 75 26.39 8.45 14.55
C ILE A 75 26.11 9.90 14.13
N PRO A 76 25.39 10.14 13.01
CA PRO A 76 25.00 11.49 12.62
C PRO A 76 24.07 12.15 13.64
N ALA A 77 24.20 13.46 13.80
CA ALA A 77 23.37 14.25 14.71
C ALA A 77 21.87 14.19 14.34
N ILE A 78 21.02 14.45 15.32
CA ILE A 78 19.57 14.64 15.11
C ILE A 78 19.30 16.14 15.04
N ILE A 79 18.57 16.56 14.01
CA ILE A 79 18.23 17.97 13.81
C ILE A 79 16.83 18.20 14.37
N LEU A 80 16.71 19.17 15.28
CA LEU A 80 15.50 19.49 16.01
C LEU A 80 15.10 20.95 15.80
N TRP A 81 13.82 21.24 15.95
CA TRP A 81 13.28 22.58 16.08
C TRP A 81 12.37 22.63 17.30
N ARG A 82 12.44 23.70 18.09
CA ARG A 82 11.57 23.88 19.25
C ARG A 82 10.47 24.86 18.89
N SER A 83 9.22 24.42 18.97
CA SER A 83 8.08 25.32 18.80
C SER A 83 7.95 26.27 19.98
N GLU A 84 7.16 27.32 19.80
CA GLU A 84 6.93 28.29 20.85
C GLU A 84 6.12 27.72 22.02
N SER A 85 5.28 26.71 21.77
CA SER A 85 4.58 25.92 22.79
C SER A 85 5.49 25.00 23.60
N GLY A 86 6.77 24.88 23.23
CA GLY A 86 7.75 24.05 23.91
C GLY A 86 7.81 22.60 23.42
N LEU A 87 7.08 22.25 22.36
CA LEU A 87 7.24 20.96 21.68
C LEU A 87 8.56 20.95 20.88
N ILE A 88 9.12 19.75 20.71
CA ILE A 88 10.41 19.54 20.03
C ILE A 88 10.16 18.73 18.77
N PHE A 89 10.25 19.37 17.62
CA PHE A 89 10.05 18.75 16.31
C PHE A 89 11.33 18.14 15.76
N VAL A 90 11.27 16.89 15.31
CA VAL A 90 12.38 16.22 14.62
C VAL A 90 12.40 16.62 13.15
N ILE A 91 13.38 17.44 12.77
CA ILE A 91 13.57 17.92 11.40
C ILE A 91 14.34 16.89 10.55
N ASP A 92 15.37 16.25 11.12
CA ASP A 92 16.10 15.15 10.50
C ASP A 92 16.51 14.11 11.55
N GLY A 93 16.56 12.84 11.13
CA GLY A 93 16.95 11.72 11.99
C GLY A 93 15.79 10.99 12.67
N SER A 94 14.56 11.06 12.13
CA SER A 94 13.39 10.35 12.69
C SER A 94 13.59 8.83 12.76
N HIS A 95 14.15 8.20 11.72
CA HIS A 95 14.48 6.76 11.74
C HIS A 95 15.54 6.43 12.81
N ARG A 96 16.56 7.29 12.98
CA ARG A 96 17.60 7.13 13.99
C ARG A 96 17.01 7.17 15.40
N LEU A 97 16.25 8.23 15.70
CA LEU A 97 15.62 8.40 16.99
C LEU A 97 14.62 7.29 17.29
N SER A 98 13.75 6.96 16.33
CA SER A 98 12.74 5.92 16.50
C SER A 98 13.34 4.53 16.66
N SER A 99 14.50 4.23 16.03
CA SER A 99 15.19 2.96 16.23
C SER A 99 15.68 2.78 17.67
N LEU A 100 16.19 3.85 18.29
CA LEU A 100 16.62 3.81 19.70
C LEU A 100 15.44 3.77 20.65
N ILE A 101 14.36 4.54 20.38
CA ILE A 101 13.10 4.46 21.14
C ILE A 101 12.55 3.04 21.07
N ALA A 102 12.53 2.42 19.89
CA ALA A 102 12.05 1.06 19.68
C ALA A 102 12.81 0.06 20.56
N TRP A 103 14.13 0.14 20.57
CA TRP A 103 14.98 -0.75 21.36
C TRP A 103 14.82 -0.55 22.88
N VAL A 104 14.76 0.70 23.34
CA VAL A 104 14.61 1.03 24.76
C VAL A 104 13.25 0.57 25.30
N ASN A 105 12.21 0.67 24.48
CA ASN A 105 10.83 0.38 24.87
C ASN A 105 10.33 -1.00 24.44
N ASP A 106 11.17 -1.79 23.76
CA ASP A 106 10.82 -3.06 23.12
C ASP A 106 9.57 -2.98 22.21
N ASP A 107 9.46 -1.87 21.48
CA ASP A 107 8.32 -1.54 20.63
C ASP A 107 8.77 -1.32 19.18
N TYR A 108 8.66 -2.35 18.34
CA TYR A 108 9.07 -2.30 16.93
C TYR A 108 7.87 -2.06 15.98
N GLY A 109 6.86 -1.32 16.47
CA GLY A 109 5.60 -1.10 15.77
C GLY A 109 4.43 -1.95 16.30
N ASP A 110 4.65 -2.72 17.37
CA ASP A 110 3.70 -3.68 17.93
C ASP A 110 3.52 -3.55 19.45
N GLY A 111 4.28 -2.68 20.12
CA GLY A 111 4.33 -2.57 21.57
C GLY A 111 3.29 -1.61 22.16
N VAL A 112 3.54 -1.19 23.40
CA VAL A 112 2.61 -0.37 24.20
C VAL A 112 2.43 1.04 23.61
N ILE A 113 3.49 1.61 23.02
CA ILE A 113 3.46 2.94 22.41
C ILE A 113 2.73 2.87 21.07
N SER A 114 2.98 1.82 20.30
CA SER A 114 2.44 1.67 18.95
C SER A 114 0.96 1.27 18.91
N LYS A 115 0.49 0.42 19.83
CA LYS A 115 -0.90 -0.09 19.81
C LYS A 115 -1.98 1.00 19.78
N PRO A 116 -1.95 2.06 20.62
CA PRO A 116 -2.94 3.13 20.59
C PRO A 116 -3.04 3.83 19.22
N PHE A 117 -1.91 3.98 18.52
CA PHE A 117 -1.85 4.61 17.20
C PHE A 117 -2.65 3.84 16.13
N TYR A 118 -2.76 2.52 16.30
CA TYR A 118 -3.54 1.63 15.42
C TYR A 118 -4.89 1.21 16.02
N ASN A 119 -5.43 1.99 16.98
CA ASN A 119 -6.67 1.67 17.69
C ASN A 119 -6.67 0.25 18.32
N GLY A 120 -5.50 -0.22 18.74
CA GLY A 120 -5.29 -1.52 19.39
C GLY A 120 -5.17 -2.72 18.42
N ILE A 121 -5.37 -2.55 17.12
CA ILE A 121 -5.31 -3.64 16.13
C ILE A 121 -4.15 -3.38 15.16
N VAL A 122 -3.04 -4.08 15.39
CA VAL A 122 -1.86 -4.03 14.51
C VAL A 122 -1.98 -5.15 13.46
N PRO A 123 -1.77 -4.88 12.15
CA PRO A 123 -1.85 -5.90 11.11
C PRO A 123 -0.88 -7.07 11.33
N ASP A 124 -1.29 -8.29 11.00
CA ASP A 124 -0.47 -9.51 11.17
C ASP A 124 0.89 -9.42 10.47
N GLU A 125 0.94 -8.77 9.30
CA GLU A 125 2.21 -8.55 8.59
C GLU A 125 3.18 -7.71 9.44
N GLN A 126 2.68 -6.64 10.06
CA GLN A 126 3.47 -5.76 10.93
C GLN A 126 3.90 -6.47 12.22
N LEU A 127 3.03 -7.28 12.83
CA LEU A 127 3.38 -8.11 13.99
C LEU A 127 4.53 -9.09 13.67
N ASN A 128 4.46 -9.75 12.51
CA ASN A 128 5.51 -10.66 12.07
C ASN A 128 6.85 -9.96 11.81
N ILE A 129 6.82 -8.73 11.29
CA ILE A 129 8.02 -7.92 11.05
C ILE A 129 8.64 -7.48 12.38
N ALA A 130 7.82 -7.03 13.32
CA ALA A 130 8.26 -6.60 14.64
C ALA A 130 8.95 -7.75 15.42
N ASP A 131 8.34 -8.95 15.43
CA ASP A 131 8.92 -10.14 16.06
C ASP A 131 10.27 -10.54 15.44
N ARG A 132 10.40 -10.51 14.11
CA ARG A 132 11.66 -10.79 13.42
C ARG A 132 12.73 -9.75 13.76
N THR A 133 12.36 -8.48 13.83
CA THR A 133 13.26 -7.37 14.15
C THR A 133 13.78 -7.50 15.59
N ARG A 134 12.88 -7.76 16.54
CA ARG A 134 13.19 -8.02 17.95
C ARG A 134 14.19 -9.16 18.10
N LYS A 135 13.91 -10.32 17.48
CA LYS A 135 14.81 -11.50 17.50
C LYS A 135 16.18 -11.22 16.89
N LEU A 136 16.23 -10.43 15.82
CA LEU A 136 17.49 -10.05 15.17
C LEU A 136 18.36 -9.18 16.10
N ILE A 137 17.73 -8.19 16.75
CA ILE A 137 18.40 -7.27 17.68
C ILE A 137 18.85 -8.03 18.93
N ASP A 138 18.01 -8.86 19.52
CA ASP A 138 18.38 -9.69 20.68
C ASP A 138 19.59 -10.60 20.39
N LYS A 139 19.65 -11.14 19.17
CA LYS A 139 20.76 -11.99 18.73
C LYS A 139 22.05 -11.20 18.50
N LYS A 140 21.99 -10.03 17.84
CA LYS A 140 23.19 -9.28 17.42
C LYS A 140 23.68 -8.29 18.46
N VAL A 141 22.77 -7.63 19.17
CA VAL A 141 23.04 -6.52 20.10
C VAL A 141 22.65 -6.90 21.54
N GLY A 142 21.49 -7.53 21.72
CA GLY A 142 20.87 -7.76 23.02
C GLY A 142 19.77 -6.76 23.33
N SER A 143 18.75 -7.18 24.09
CA SER A 143 17.64 -6.32 24.51
C SER A 143 18.12 -5.23 25.48
N TYR A 144 17.41 -4.11 25.54
CA TYR A 144 17.70 -3.07 26.54
C TYR A 144 17.57 -3.58 27.99
N GLN A 145 16.70 -4.57 28.22
CA GLN A 145 16.60 -5.24 29.53
C GLN A 145 17.85 -6.06 29.87
N ASN A 146 18.52 -6.68 28.88
CA ASN A 146 19.80 -7.36 29.10
C ASN A 146 20.87 -6.35 29.52
N PHE A 147 20.88 -5.15 28.95
CA PHE A 147 21.81 -4.07 29.34
C PHE A 147 21.56 -3.61 30.79
N LYS A 148 20.29 -3.46 31.20
CA LYS A 148 19.95 -3.18 32.61
C LYS A 148 20.38 -4.32 33.54
N LEU A 149 20.11 -5.57 33.15
CA LEU A 149 20.49 -6.75 33.92
C LEU A 149 22.01 -6.86 34.08
N ALA A 150 22.79 -6.45 33.08
CA ALA A 150 24.25 -6.46 33.12
C ALA A 150 24.84 -5.62 34.26
N LEU A 151 24.14 -4.56 34.68
CA LEU A 151 24.55 -3.69 35.78
C LEU A 151 24.39 -4.38 37.15
N GLU A 152 23.40 -5.26 37.30
CA GLU A 152 23.11 -5.96 38.55
C GLU A 152 23.72 -7.36 38.62
N LYS A 153 23.73 -8.07 37.49
CA LYS A 153 24.06 -9.49 37.36
C LYS A 153 24.83 -9.74 36.06
N PRO A 154 26.09 -9.29 35.96
CA PRO A 154 26.89 -9.42 34.74
C PRO A 154 27.06 -10.87 34.28
N ASP A 155 27.15 -11.84 35.20
CA ASP A 155 27.32 -13.26 34.87
C ASP A 155 26.12 -13.91 34.16
N LYS A 156 24.97 -13.21 34.10
CA LYS A 156 23.73 -13.71 33.48
C LYS A 156 23.54 -13.25 32.03
N VAL A 157 24.45 -12.43 31.51
CA VAL A 157 24.38 -11.87 30.16
C VAL A 157 25.70 -12.14 29.43
N ARG A 158 25.72 -11.91 28.11
CA ARG A 158 26.93 -12.08 27.30
C ARG A 158 27.97 -11.01 27.64
N ASP A 159 29.26 -11.36 27.56
CA ASP A 159 30.37 -10.46 27.88
C ASP A 159 30.38 -9.16 27.06
N ASP A 160 29.99 -9.23 25.78
CA ASP A 160 29.89 -8.05 24.92
C ASP A 160 28.80 -7.08 25.39
N ILE A 161 27.67 -7.60 25.90
CA ILE A 161 26.61 -6.78 26.50
C ILE A 161 27.11 -6.13 27.80
N VAL A 162 27.88 -6.85 28.62
CA VAL A 162 28.47 -6.27 29.85
C VAL A 162 29.38 -5.10 29.52
N ASN A 163 30.25 -5.26 28.52
CA ASN A 163 31.15 -4.19 28.08
C ASN A 163 30.37 -2.99 27.53
N ASN A 164 29.44 -3.22 26.60
CA ASN A 164 28.64 -2.15 26.01
C ASN A 164 27.73 -1.45 27.04
N ALA A 165 27.25 -2.16 28.06
CA ALA A 165 26.42 -1.58 29.12
C ALA A 165 27.20 -0.57 30.00
N ARG A 166 28.51 -0.77 30.19
CA ARG A 166 29.36 0.21 30.89
C ARG A 166 29.51 1.50 30.09
N GLU A 167 29.72 1.38 28.79
CA GLU A 167 29.86 2.52 27.88
C GLU A 167 28.53 3.27 27.68
N LEU A 168 27.40 2.57 27.71
CA LEU A 168 26.07 3.16 27.51
C LEU A 168 25.76 4.34 28.44
N GLY A 169 26.37 4.40 29.62
CA GLY A 169 26.19 5.51 30.58
C GLY A 169 26.81 6.84 30.12
N VAL A 170 27.83 6.80 29.26
CA VAL A 170 28.54 7.99 28.75
C VAL A 170 28.21 8.31 27.29
N LEU A 171 27.55 7.39 26.59
CA LEU A 171 27.11 7.59 25.20
C LEU A 171 26.01 8.66 25.12
N VAL A 172 26.16 9.55 24.14
CA VAL A 172 25.22 10.63 23.87
C VAL A 172 24.93 10.76 22.37
N ILE A 173 23.72 11.18 22.06
CA ILE A 173 23.28 11.52 20.72
C ILE A 173 23.42 13.03 20.55
N GLN A 174 24.21 13.46 19.57
CA GLN A 174 24.41 14.88 19.28
C GLN A 174 23.14 15.50 18.69
N LEU A 175 22.78 16.69 19.17
CA LEU A 175 21.63 17.45 18.72
C LEU A 175 22.09 18.71 17.97
N GLN A 176 21.36 19.05 16.92
CA GLN A 176 21.49 20.31 16.20
C GLN A 176 20.14 21.01 16.18
N TRP A 177 20.13 22.34 16.31
CA TRP A 177 18.90 23.12 16.41
C TRP A 177 18.72 24.03 15.22
N VAL A 178 17.54 23.98 14.62
CA VAL A 178 17.09 24.99 13.68
C VAL A 178 16.63 26.23 14.46
N GLU A 179 17.13 27.39 14.07
CA GLU A 179 16.70 28.68 14.62
C GLU A 179 15.69 29.36 13.69
N GLY A 180 14.60 29.88 14.25
CA GLY A 180 13.59 30.61 13.49
C GLY A 180 12.15 30.23 13.83
N ASN A 181 11.22 30.84 13.11
CA ASN A 181 9.78 30.55 13.16
C ASN A 181 9.45 29.23 12.42
N SER A 182 8.18 28.83 12.47
CA SER A 182 7.68 27.61 11.82
C SER A 182 8.01 27.54 10.33
N GLU A 183 7.85 28.65 9.60
CA GLU A 183 8.16 28.72 8.16
C GLU A 183 9.64 28.40 7.86
N LYS A 184 10.57 28.96 8.63
CA LYS A 184 12.01 28.64 8.47
C LYS A 184 12.34 27.19 8.81
N ALA A 185 11.63 26.60 9.79
CA ALA A 185 11.82 25.21 10.15
C ALA A 185 11.29 24.27 9.07
N GLU A 186 10.16 24.59 8.44
CA GLU A 186 9.60 23.87 7.28
C GLU A 186 10.53 23.96 6.06
N ASP A 187 11.02 25.16 5.74
CA ASP A 187 12.02 25.35 4.67
C ASP A 187 13.31 24.55 4.92
N SER A 188 13.78 24.54 6.17
CA SER A 188 14.97 23.77 6.56
C SER A 188 14.73 22.27 6.43
N PHE A 189 13.54 21.79 6.81
CA PHE A 189 13.13 20.41 6.62
C PHE A 189 13.23 19.99 5.15
N PHE A 190 12.62 20.76 4.24
CA PHE A 190 12.64 20.44 2.82
C PHE A 190 14.06 20.49 2.24
N LYS A 191 14.87 21.49 2.59
CA LYS A 191 16.26 21.60 2.11
C LYS A 191 17.13 20.44 2.57
N ILE A 192 17.03 20.03 3.83
CA ILE A 192 17.86 18.96 4.41
C ILE A 192 17.43 17.58 3.88
N ASN A 193 16.13 17.30 3.87
CA ASN A 193 15.62 15.97 3.51
C ASN A 193 15.62 15.72 1.99
N GLN A 194 15.66 16.74 1.13
CA GLN A 194 15.83 16.55 -0.32
C GLN A 194 17.27 16.14 -0.70
N GLN A 195 18.26 16.41 0.14
CA GLN A 195 19.68 16.13 -0.14
C GLN A 195 20.11 14.70 0.25
N SER A 196 19.43 14.08 1.23
CA SER A 196 19.86 12.81 1.83
C SER A 196 18.83 11.70 1.63
N THR A 197 19.02 10.89 0.58
CA THR A 197 18.05 9.88 0.05
C THR A 197 16.81 10.56 -0.55
N PRO A 198 16.72 10.72 -1.89
CA PRO A 198 15.63 11.46 -2.50
C PRO A 198 14.28 10.85 -2.15
N LEU A 199 13.37 11.68 -1.63
CA LEU A 199 11.96 11.33 -1.47
C LEU A 199 11.38 10.93 -2.83
N ASP A 200 10.48 9.94 -2.87
CA ASP A 200 9.75 9.65 -4.11
C ASP A 200 8.95 10.89 -4.52
N THR A 201 8.93 11.17 -5.81
CA THR A 201 8.27 12.35 -6.38
C THR A 201 6.79 12.41 -6.00
N THR A 202 6.11 11.27 -5.87
CA THR A 202 4.72 11.21 -5.42
C THR A 202 4.58 11.52 -3.94
N GLU A 203 5.52 11.06 -3.12
CA GLU A 203 5.51 11.34 -1.69
C GLU A 203 5.69 12.84 -1.41
N ILE A 204 6.64 13.48 -2.11
CA ILE A 204 6.81 14.95 -2.06
C ILE A 204 5.51 15.65 -2.46
N LYS A 205 4.89 15.22 -3.57
CA LYS A 205 3.61 15.77 -4.02
C LYS A 205 2.53 15.65 -2.94
N LEU A 206 2.40 14.49 -2.31
CA LEU A 206 1.41 14.26 -1.24
C LEU A 206 1.68 15.06 0.03
N LEU A 207 2.94 15.39 0.30
CA LEU A 207 3.31 16.25 1.43
C LEU A 207 2.96 17.71 1.18
N ILE A 208 3.24 18.20 -0.03
CA ILE A 208 2.86 19.56 -0.45
C ILE A 208 1.33 19.68 -0.51
N SER A 209 0.67 18.67 -1.09
CA SER A 209 -0.79 18.60 -1.22
C SER A 209 -1.50 17.92 -0.05
N ARG A 210 -0.90 17.88 1.15
CA ARG A 210 -1.44 17.12 2.30
C ARG A 210 -2.86 17.51 2.70
N ARG A 211 -3.26 18.75 2.38
CA ARG A 211 -4.59 19.30 2.65
C ARG A 211 -5.61 19.05 1.52
N GLN A 212 -5.19 18.48 0.39
CA GLN A 212 -6.06 18.15 -0.73
C GLN A 212 -6.82 16.82 -0.49
N PRO A 213 -8.07 16.70 -0.96
CA PRO A 213 -8.94 15.55 -0.73
C PRO A 213 -8.40 14.21 -1.26
N ASN A 214 -7.72 14.20 -2.41
CA ASN A 214 -7.11 12.97 -2.94
C ASN A 214 -5.95 12.49 -2.06
N SER A 215 -5.13 13.41 -1.55
CA SER A 215 -4.01 13.10 -0.67
C SER A 215 -4.48 12.55 0.68
N ILE A 216 -5.49 13.19 1.27
CA ILE A 216 -6.12 12.72 2.51
C ILE A 216 -6.77 11.35 2.30
N ALA A 217 -7.55 11.18 1.23
CA ALA A 217 -8.21 9.91 0.91
C ALA A 217 -7.19 8.77 0.68
N THR A 218 -6.10 9.05 -0.03
CA THR A 218 -5.03 8.08 -0.31
C THR A 218 -4.41 7.57 1.00
N ARG A 219 -4.00 8.49 1.88
CA ARG A 219 -3.38 8.16 3.17
C ARG A 219 -4.35 7.45 4.10
N ALA A 220 -5.61 7.88 4.13
CA ALA A 220 -6.66 7.21 4.88
C ALA A 220 -6.81 5.75 4.42
N ILE A 221 -6.90 5.50 3.11
CA ILE A 221 -7.05 4.14 2.56
C ILE A 221 -5.86 3.25 2.94
N ILE A 222 -4.62 3.71 2.76
CA ILE A 222 -3.42 2.89 3.03
C ILE A 222 -3.36 2.46 4.49
N ASN A 223 -3.64 3.39 5.41
CA ASN A 223 -3.63 3.11 6.84
C ASN A 223 -4.96 2.52 7.34
N SER A 224 -5.88 2.11 6.44
CA SER A 224 -7.17 1.53 6.80
C SER A 224 -7.99 2.42 7.77
N GLY A 225 -7.91 3.74 7.61
CA GLY A 225 -8.55 4.71 8.52
C GLY A 225 -7.90 4.80 9.90
N THR A 226 -6.69 4.29 10.08
CA THR A 226 -5.92 4.35 11.33
C THR A 226 -4.64 5.16 11.16
N GLY A 227 -3.82 5.21 12.21
CA GLY A 227 -2.57 5.94 12.21
C GLY A 227 -2.78 7.45 12.26
N HIS A 228 -1.89 8.21 11.61
CA HIS A 228 -1.98 9.66 11.64
C HIS A 228 -3.19 10.16 10.85
N LYS A 229 -4.10 10.82 11.54
CA LYS A 229 -5.34 11.35 10.98
C LYS A 229 -5.07 12.68 10.28
N TYR A 230 -4.69 12.64 9.00
CA TYR A 230 -4.59 13.83 8.14
C TYR A 230 -5.93 14.59 7.99
N TRP A 231 -7.03 13.99 8.47
CA TRP A 231 -8.38 14.54 8.51
C TRP A 231 -8.81 15.01 9.93
N SER A 232 -7.88 15.13 10.88
CA SER A 232 -8.16 15.50 12.29
C SER A 232 -8.85 16.86 12.46
N ARG A 233 -8.71 17.76 11.48
CA ARG A 233 -9.39 19.07 11.45
C ARG A 233 -10.87 19.01 11.08
N PHE A 234 -11.35 17.90 10.52
CA PHE A 234 -12.75 17.74 10.18
C PHE A 234 -13.60 17.51 11.44
N SER A 235 -14.91 17.71 11.35
CA SER A 235 -15.82 17.37 12.45
C SER A 235 -15.73 15.88 12.80
N GLU A 236 -15.95 15.52 14.07
CA GLU A 236 -15.87 14.12 14.55
C GLU A 236 -16.72 13.15 13.70
N GLU A 237 -17.92 13.59 13.28
CA GLU A 237 -18.78 12.83 12.37
C GLU A 237 -18.08 12.51 11.05
N LYS A 238 -17.43 13.52 10.43
CA LYS A 238 -16.72 13.37 9.16
C LYS A 238 -15.46 12.53 9.32
N GLN A 239 -14.74 12.67 10.42
CA GLN A 239 -13.60 11.80 10.73
C GLN A 239 -14.04 10.34 10.77
N CYS A 240 -15.12 10.02 11.50
CA CYS A 240 -15.66 8.67 11.56
C CYS A 240 -16.07 8.14 10.17
N GLN A 241 -16.65 8.99 9.31
CA GLN A 241 -17.00 8.62 7.94
C GLN A 241 -15.75 8.32 7.09
N VAL A 242 -14.71 9.15 7.17
CA VAL A 242 -13.43 8.94 6.47
C VAL A 242 -12.83 7.60 6.89
N GLU A 243 -12.72 7.35 8.20
CA GLU A 243 -12.13 6.12 8.75
C GLU A 243 -12.88 4.87 8.29
N LYS A 244 -14.21 4.89 8.37
CA LYS A 244 -15.06 3.78 7.91
C LYS A 244 -14.91 3.52 6.42
N LEU A 245 -14.99 4.56 5.59
CA LEU A 245 -14.87 4.41 4.14
C LEU A 245 -13.48 3.91 3.76
N ALA A 246 -12.44 4.47 4.36
CA ALA A 246 -11.06 4.09 4.12
C ALA A 246 -10.78 2.62 4.49
N LYS A 247 -11.26 2.17 5.65
CA LYS A 247 -11.18 0.77 6.07
C LYS A 247 -11.86 -0.17 5.08
N GLU A 248 -13.11 0.13 4.70
CA GLU A 248 -13.84 -0.71 3.75
C GLU A 248 -13.16 -0.80 2.38
N ILE A 249 -12.54 0.30 1.91
CA ILE A 249 -11.77 0.29 0.65
C ILE A 249 -10.49 -0.52 0.82
N ASN A 250 -9.76 -0.33 1.92
CA ASN A 250 -8.54 -1.08 2.22
C ASN A 250 -8.82 -2.59 2.22
N ASP A 251 -9.86 -3.01 2.96
CA ASP A 251 -10.26 -4.41 3.05
C ASP A 251 -10.57 -5.01 1.66
N MET A 252 -11.30 -4.28 0.80
CA MET A 252 -11.60 -4.75 -0.57
C MET A 252 -10.35 -4.87 -1.45
N LEU A 253 -9.34 -4.02 -1.23
CA LEU A 253 -8.16 -3.96 -2.07
C LEU A 253 -7.06 -4.92 -1.62
N PHE A 254 -6.84 -5.06 -0.32
CA PHE A 254 -5.65 -5.72 0.24
C PHE A 254 -5.93 -7.02 1.00
N GLN A 255 -7.19 -7.40 1.21
CA GLN A 255 -7.53 -8.69 1.79
C GLN A 255 -7.93 -9.72 0.72
N PRO A 256 -7.42 -10.97 0.81
CA PRO A 256 -6.48 -11.48 1.81
C PRO A 256 -5.04 -11.00 1.57
N SER A 257 -4.15 -11.11 2.56
CA SER A 257 -2.72 -10.79 2.37
C SER A 257 -2.07 -11.62 1.25
N LEU A 258 -1.27 -11.00 0.38
CA LEU A 258 -0.61 -11.70 -0.72
C LEU A 258 0.46 -12.69 -0.22
N GLN A 259 0.24 -13.98 -0.47
CA GLN A 259 1.20 -15.04 -0.22
C GLN A 259 1.96 -15.39 -1.49
N THR A 260 3.28 -15.55 -1.38
CA THR A 260 4.14 -15.92 -2.51
C THR A 260 5.00 -17.13 -2.14
N PRO A 261 5.17 -18.15 -3.00
CA PRO A 261 4.54 -18.31 -4.33
C PRO A 261 3.02 -18.46 -4.22
N ILE A 262 2.30 -18.14 -5.30
CA ILE A 262 0.84 -18.27 -5.34
C ILE A 262 0.46 -19.75 -5.23
N LYS A 263 -0.40 -20.05 -4.26
CA LYS A 263 -0.93 -21.40 -3.97
C LYS A 263 -2.45 -21.41 -3.73
N THR A 264 -3.11 -20.28 -3.96
CA THR A 264 -4.55 -20.09 -3.80
C THR A 264 -5.03 -19.12 -4.87
N LEU A 265 -6.31 -19.25 -5.25
CA LEU A 265 -6.99 -18.27 -6.11
C LEU A 265 -7.55 -17.08 -5.33
N ASP A 266 -7.60 -17.18 -4.00
CA ASP A 266 -7.95 -16.08 -3.11
C ASP A 266 -6.77 -15.10 -3.05
N LEU A 267 -6.78 -14.14 -3.98
CA LEU A 267 -5.72 -13.16 -4.18
C LEU A 267 -6.26 -11.77 -3.89
N PRO A 268 -5.49 -10.89 -3.23
CA PRO A 268 -5.91 -9.50 -3.08
C PRO A 268 -5.96 -8.81 -4.44
N VAL A 269 -6.85 -7.83 -4.56
CA VAL A 269 -6.99 -7.00 -5.77
C VAL A 269 -5.72 -6.20 -6.03
N CYS A 270 -5.16 -5.61 -4.97
CA CYS A 270 -3.86 -4.96 -4.94
C CYS A 270 -2.79 -5.94 -4.44
N GLY A 271 -1.51 -5.63 -4.68
CA GLY A 271 -0.40 -6.44 -4.19
C GLY A 271 -0.18 -6.33 -2.68
N LYS A 272 1.08 -6.34 -2.24
CA LYS A 272 1.42 -6.14 -0.83
C LYS A 272 1.05 -4.72 -0.38
N LEU A 273 0.49 -4.58 0.82
CA LEU A 273 0.11 -3.28 1.39
C LEU A 273 1.35 -2.41 1.64
N TYR A 274 2.38 -2.95 2.28
CA TYR A 274 3.60 -2.21 2.61
C TYR A 274 4.68 -2.43 1.54
N SER A 275 4.56 -1.71 0.42
CA SER A 275 5.57 -1.67 -0.63
C SER A 275 5.84 -0.22 -1.07
N ASN A 276 7.04 0.05 -1.57
CA ASN A 276 7.46 1.38 -1.99
C ASN A 276 6.54 2.00 -3.06
N GLU A 277 5.80 1.19 -3.83
CA GLU A 277 4.93 1.65 -4.91
C GLU A 277 3.45 1.80 -4.49
N THR A 278 3.06 1.29 -3.31
CA THR A 278 1.64 1.24 -2.90
C THR A 278 1.04 2.64 -2.80
N LEU A 279 1.80 3.60 -2.26
CA LEU A 279 1.35 4.98 -2.10
C LEU A 279 0.98 5.62 -3.45
N SER A 280 1.89 5.52 -4.42
CA SER A 280 1.70 6.05 -5.76
C SER A 280 0.57 5.37 -6.51
N MET A 281 0.40 4.06 -6.31
CA MET A 281 -0.70 3.30 -6.88
C MET A 281 -2.07 3.73 -6.32
N ILE A 282 -2.21 3.86 -4.99
CA ILE A 282 -3.48 4.25 -4.38
C ILE A 282 -3.84 5.68 -4.75
N LEU A 283 -2.86 6.58 -4.83
CA LEU A 283 -3.09 7.94 -5.33
C LEU A 283 -3.64 7.92 -6.76
N ALA A 284 -3.01 7.16 -7.67
CA ALA A 284 -3.50 7.02 -9.04
C ALA A 284 -4.91 6.41 -9.07
N PHE A 285 -5.20 5.41 -8.25
CA PHE A 285 -6.54 4.84 -8.13
C PHE A 285 -7.58 5.86 -7.67
N VAL A 286 -7.29 6.62 -6.61
CA VAL A 286 -8.18 7.67 -6.09
C VAL A 286 -8.42 8.74 -7.16
N ASN A 287 -7.37 9.17 -7.86
CA ASN A 287 -7.48 10.17 -8.92
C ASN A 287 -8.33 9.64 -10.10
N ILE A 288 -8.07 8.44 -10.59
CA ILE A 288 -8.83 7.81 -11.68
C ILE A 288 -10.31 7.65 -11.30
N ALA A 289 -10.59 7.18 -10.08
CA ALA A 289 -11.96 6.99 -9.60
C ALA A 289 -12.74 8.31 -9.47
N ASN A 290 -12.05 9.44 -9.38
CA ASN A 290 -12.62 10.77 -9.24
C ASN A 290 -12.44 11.66 -10.48
N HIS A 291 -12.02 11.09 -11.61
CA HIS A 291 -11.80 11.83 -12.87
C HIS A 291 -10.83 13.01 -12.73
N VAL A 292 -9.85 12.89 -11.84
CA VAL A 292 -8.77 13.87 -11.70
C VAL A 292 -7.79 13.70 -12.86
N GLU A 293 -7.48 14.79 -13.56
CA GLU A 293 -6.55 14.80 -14.68
C GLU A 293 -5.09 14.57 -14.24
N ASP A 294 -4.33 13.83 -15.03
CA ASP A 294 -2.95 13.43 -14.72
C ASP A 294 -1.93 14.57 -14.89
N GLU A 295 -2.22 15.57 -15.75
CA GLU A 295 -1.23 16.57 -16.18
C GLU A 295 -1.23 17.86 -15.35
N ASN A 296 -2.36 18.26 -14.75
CA ASN A 296 -2.41 19.37 -13.81
C ASN A 296 -3.68 19.33 -12.92
N PRO A 297 -3.69 18.53 -11.86
CA PRO A 297 -4.85 18.42 -10.99
C PRO A 297 -5.08 19.75 -10.25
N ASN A 298 -6.02 20.58 -10.71
CA ASN A 298 -6.46 21.76 -9.97
C ASN A 298 -7.38 21.34 -8.82
N ILE A 299 -6.77 20.76 -7.79
CA ILE A 299 -7.48 20.30 -6.59
C ILE A 299 -7.26 21.33 -5.48
N GLU A 300 -8.34 21.92 -5.02
CA GLU A 300 -8.30 22.83 -3.87
C GLU A 300 -8.17 22.06 -2.55
N ASN A 301 -7.68 22.75 -1.52
CA ASN A 301 -7.62 22.19 -0.18
C ASN A 301 -9.04 21.94 0.35
N ASP A 302 -9.24 20.80 1.00
CA ASP A 302 -10.51 20.47 1.64
C ASP A 302 -10.43 20.78 3.14
N GLU A 303 -11.02 21.91 3.54
CA GLU A 303 -11.07 22.33 4.95
C GLU A 303 -12.22 21.67 5.72
N THR A 304 -13.26 21.20 5.03
CA THR A 304 -14.48 20.70 5.67
C THR A 304 -14.58 19.17 5.70
N GLY A 305 -13.83 18.47 4.85
CA GLY A 305 -13.88 17.03 4.67
C GLY A 305 -14.96 16.53 3.71
N GLU A 306 -15.79 17.43 3.16
CA GLU A 306 -16.88 17.02 2.25
C GLU A 306 -16.34 16.41 0.95
N THR A 307 -15.35 17.08 0.35
CA THR A 307 -14.74 16.64 -0.90
C THR A 307 -13.97 15.33 -0.69
N THR A 308 -13.26 15.20 0.43
CA THR A 308 -12.53 13.98 0.82
C THR A 308 -13.49 12.78 0.95
N ILE A 309 -14.64 12.97 1.60
CA ILE A 309 -15.66 11.93 1.73
C ILE A 309 -16.25 11.57 0.36
N ASN A 310 -16.49 12.55 -0.51
CA ASN A 310 -16.92 12.26 -1.89
C ASN A 310 -15.87 11.45 -2.65
N PHE A 311 -14.59 11.80 -2.52
CA PHE A 311 -13.48 11.09 -3.14
C PHE A 311 -13.42 9.62 -2.72
N LEU A 312 -13.56 9.38 -1.41
CA LEU A 312 -13.63 8.02 -0.84
C LEU A 312 -14.88 7.28 -1.31
N LYS A 313 -16.04 7.94 -1.40
CA LYS A 313 -17.28 7.32 -1.91
C LYS A 313 -17.15 6.85 -3.36
N GLN A 314 -16.52 7.65 -4.24
CA GLN A 314 -16.29 7.22 -5.63
C GLN A 314 -15.26 6.09 -5.71
N ALA A 315 -14.14 6.19 -4.99
CA ALA A 315 -13.14 5.13 -4.90
C ALA A 315 -13.78 3.81 -4.42
N LYS A 316 -14.58 3.86 -3.36
CA LYS A 316 -15.35 2.70 -2.86
C LYS A 316 -16.33 2.15 -3.88
N LYS A 317 -17.02 2.99 -4.65
CA LYS A 317 -17.94 2.55 -5.71
C LYS A 317 -17.20 1.74 -6.78
N VAL A 318 -16.01 2.19 -7.18
CA VAL A 318 -15.16 1.48 -8.15
C VAL A 318 -14.60 0.18 -7.55
N ALA A 319 -14.07 0.20 -6.33
CA ALA A 319 -13.58 -1.00 -5.64
C ALA A 319 -14.69 -2.06 -5.47
N LYS A 320 -15.90 -1.65 -5.05
CA LYS A 320 -17.07 -2.53 -4.98
C LYS A 320 -17.40 -3.16 -6.33
N ARG A 321 -17.35 -2.36 -7.41
CA ARG A 321 -17.64 -2.83 -8.75
C ARG A 321 -16.57 -3.81 -9.27
N PHE A 322 -15.33 -3.67 -8.82
CA PHE A 322 -14.23 -4.57 -9.16
C PHE A 322 -14.46 -5.99 -8.59
N ASN A 323 -14.40 -6.16 -7.27
CA ASN A 323 -14.48 -7.48 -6.61
C ASN A 323 -15.06 -7.33 -5.19
N SER A 324 -16.37 -7.50 -5.05
CA SER A 324 -17.08 -7.50 -3.77
C SER A 324 -18.39 -8.29 -3.86
N ASN A 325 -19.07 -8.50 -2.73
CA ASN A 325 -20.41 -9.11 -2.70
C ASN A 325 -21.55 -8.11 -2.96
N HIS A 326 -21.25 -6.85 -3.32
CA HIS A 326 -22.28 -5.88 -3.65
C HIS A 326 -22.95 -6.20 -4.99
N ALA A 327 -24.26 -5.96 -5.12
CA ALA A 327 -25.05 -6.20 -6.34
C ALA A 327 -24.46 -5.57 -7.62
N SER A 328 -23.73 -4.46 -7.49
CA SER A 328 -23.07 -3.81 -8.62
C SER A 328 -21.73 -4.43 -9.04
N SER A 329 -21.26 -5.45 -8.33
CA SER A 329 -19.93 -6.04 -8.51
C SER A 329 -19.86 -6.96 -9.71
N LEU A 330 -18.87 -6.70 -10.57
CA LEU A 330 -18.53 -7.59 -11.67
C LEU A 330 -17.81 -8.83 -11.16
N GLY A 331 -17.17 -8.81 -10.00
CA GLY A 331 -16.40 -9.96 -9.50
C GLY A 331 -15.25 -10.32 -10.44
N LEU A 332 -14.49 -9.31 -10.87
CA LEU A 332 -13.31 -9.47 -11.71
C LEU A 332 -12.21 -10.15 -10.90
N HIS A 333 -11.81 -11.35 -11.32
CA HIS A 333 -10.86 -12.14 -10.55
C HIS A 333 -9.44 -11.54 -10.63
N PRO A 334 -8.81 -11.15 -9.50
CA PRO A 334 -7.53 -10.44 -9.52
C PRO A 334 -6.45 -11.13 -10.34
N LEU A 335 -6.34 -12.46 -10.28
CA LEU A 335 -5.44 -13.28 -11.11
C LEU A 335 -5.35 -12.83 -12.59
N LEU A 336 -6.48 -12.53 -13.22
CA LEU A 336 -6.53 -12.17 -14.65
C LEU A 336 -6.31 -10.68 -14.89
N TYR A 337 -6.79 -9.84 -13.96
CA TYR A 337 -6.89 -8.40 -14.16
C TYR A 337 -5.73 -7.61 -13.54
N CYS A 338 -5.05 -8.19 -12.54
CA CYS A 338 -4.02 -7.51 -11.74
C CYS A 338 -2.66 -8.22 -11.74
N TYR A 339 -2.59 -9.50 -12.11
CA TYR A 339 -1.38 -10.32 -11.99
C TYR A 339 -0.84 -10.76 -13.36
N SER A 340 0.47 -11.03 -13.41
CA SER A 340 1.09 -11.73 -14.52
C SER A 340 0.73 -13.21 -14.52
N ARG A 341 1.00 -13.89 -15.64
CA ARG A 341 0.97 -15.36 -15.72
C ARG A 341 1.89 -16.05 -14.69
N THR A 342 2.98 -15.39 -14.29
CA THR A 342 3.90 -15.85 -13.24
C THR A 342 3.46 -15.51 -11.82
N GLY A 343 2.27 -14.93 -11.63
CA GLY A 343 1.75 -14.57 -10.32
C GLY A 343 2.34 -13.31 -9.70
N ARG A 344 3.03 -12.47 -10.48
CA ARG A 344 3.53 -11.17 -10.00
C ARG A 344 2.46 -10.11 -10.16
N TYR A 345 2.21 -9.35 -9.10
CA TYR A 345 1.30 -8.20 -9.13
C TYR A 345 1.81 -7.13 -10.12
N ARG A 346 0.89 -6.49 -10.86
CA ARG A 346 1.17 -5.43 -11.82
C ARG A 346 0.28 -4.22 -11.55
N THR A 347 0.87 -3.17 -10.97
CA THR A 347 0.22 -1.87 -10.70
C THR A 347 -0.51 -1.33 -11.92
N VAL A 348 0.10 -1.38 -13.10
CA VAL A 348 -0.54 -0.93 -14.34
C VAL A 348 -1.77 -1.74 -14.72
N SER A 349 -1.79 -3.06 -14.51
CA SER A 349 -2.92 -3.91 -14.87
C SER A 349 -4.11 -3.62 -13.97
N PHE A 350 -3.85 -3.39 -12.67
CA PHE A 350 -4.86 -2.89 -11.73
C PHE A 350 -5.45 -1.55 -12.20
N LEU A 351 -4.61 -0.54 -12.45
CA LEU A 351 -5.10 0.80 -12.87
C LEU A 351 -5.80 0.76 -14.23
N ALA A 352 -5.33 -0.07 -15.16
CA ALA A 352 -5.98 -0.28 -16.45
C ALA A 352 -7.36 -0.92 -16.26
N THR A 353 -7.50 -1.85 -15.31
CA THR A 353 -8.78 -2.48 -15.01
C THR A 353 -9.75 -1.50 -14.35
N VAL A 354 -9.26 -0.68 -13.42
CA VAL A 354 -10.05 0.42 -12.81
C VAL A 354 -10.60 1.34 -13.91
N TYR A 355 -9.73 1.80 -14.82
CA TYR A 355 -10.13 2.67 -15.92
C TYR A 355 -11.08 1.98 -16.91
N PHE A 356 -10.81 0.72 -17.26
CA PHE A 356 -11.67 -0.12 -18.10
C PHE A 356 -13.07 -0.27 -17.50
N VAL A 357 -13.18 -0.59 -16.21
CA VAL A 357 -14.46 -0.69 -15.51
C VAL A 357 -15.21 0.64 -15.57
N ILE A 358 -14.55 1.76 -15.24
CA ILE A 358 -15.16 3.10 -15.32
C ILE A 358 -15.70 3.37 -16.73
N LYS A 359 -14.90 3.09 -17.77
CA LYS A 359 -15.33 3.30 -19.16
C LYS A 359 -16.53 2.44 -19.55
N LEU A 360 -16.58 1.17 -19.14
CA LEU A 360 -17.77 0.33 -19.36
C LEU A 360 -19.03 0.90 -18.70
N VAL A 361 -18.90 1.53 -17.52
CA VAL A 361 -20.04 2.20 -16.87
C VAL A 361 -20.48 3.43 -17.64
N GLU A 362 -19.54 4.32 -17.95
CA GLU A 362 -19.80 5.60 -18.63
C GLU A 362 -20.44 5.40 -20.01
N THR A 363 -19.96 4.40 -20.74
CA THR A 363 -20.43 4.05 -22.09
C THR A 363 -21.62 3.09 -22.08
N LYS A 364 -22.09 2.65 -20.89
CA LYS A 364 -23.21 1.72 -20.71
C LYS A 364 -23.02 0.34 -21.38
N HIS A 365 -21.76 -0.09 -21.54
CA HIS A 365 -21.40 -1.37 -22.18
C HIS A 365 -21.19 -2.53 -21.19
N LEU A 366 -21.70 -2.43 -19.96
CA LEU A 366 -21.54 -3.50 -18.96
C LEU A 366 -22.18 -4.81 -19.40
N ASN A 367 -23.40 -4.78 -19.93
CA ASN A 367 -24.10 -5.99 -20.35
C ASN A 367 -23.40 -6.63 -21.56
N ASP A 368 -22.96 -5.80 -22.51
CA ASP A 368 -22.16 -6.24 -23.65
C ASP A 368 -20.89 -6.96 -23.20
N PHE A 369 -20.20 -6.43 -22.19
CA PHE A 369 -19.05 -7.08 -21.59
C PHE A 369 -19.42 -8.42 -20.93
N ILE A 370 -20.54 -8.50 -20.23
CA ILE A 370 -21.02 -9.76 -19.61
C ILE A 370 -21.25 -10.84 -20.67
N ASP A 371 -21.81 -10.50 -21.83
CA ASP A 371 -22.09 -11.45 -22.93
C ASP A 371 -20.82 -12.13 -23.46
N ILE A 372 -19.72 -11.36 -23.55
CA ILE A 372 -18.45 -11.82 -24.12
C ILE A 372 -17.42 -12.22 -23.07
N ARG A 373 -17.75 -12.11 -21.77
CA ARG A 373 -16.78 -12.13 -20.67
C ARG A 373 -15.89 -13.37 -20.68
N ALA A 374 -16.45 -14.56 -20.90
CA ALA A 374 -15.66 -15.79 -20.94
C ALA A 374 -14.59 -15.78 -22.04
N LYS A 375 -14.91 -15.29 -23.24
CA LYS A 375 -13.96 -15.17 -24.35
C LYS A 375 -12.89 -14.12 -24.03
N PHE A 376 -13.29 -13.01 -23.44
CA PHE A 376 -12.37 -11.94 -23.05
C PHE A 376 -11.40 -12.36 -21.93
N GLU A 377 -11.88 -13.03 -20.89
CA GLU A 377 -11.03 -13.54 -19.82
C GLU A 377 -10.06 -14.63 -20.31
N GLN A 378 -10.49 -15.48 -21.25
CA GLN A 378 -9.61 -16.42 -21.94
C GLN A 378 -8.50 -15.69 -22.71
N PHE A 379 -8.86 -14.62 -23.42
CA PHE A 379 -7.91 -13.76 -24.11
C PHE A 379 -6.88 -13.15 -23.14
N LEU A 380 -7.32 -12.57 -22.01
CA LEU A 380 -6.42 -12.00 -21.00
C LEU A 380 -5.41 -13.01 -20.48
N PHE A 381 -5.84 -14.26 -20.27
CA PHE A 381 -4.99 -15.33 -19.79
C PHE A 381 -3.93 -15.72 -20.84
N GLU A 382 -4.35 -15.93 -22.08
CA GLU A 382 -3.48 -16.39 -23.18
C GLU A 382 -2.51 -15.31 -23.67
N HIS A 383 -2.97 -14.06 -23.72
CA HIS A 383 -2.25 -12.94 -24.31
C HIS A 383 -1.74 -11.96 -23.23
N ASN A 384 -1.52 -12.43 -22.00
CA ASN A 384 -1.01 -11.65 -20.88
C ASN A 384 0.32 -10.91 -21.19
N TYR A 385 1.09 -11.44 -22.15
CA TYR A 385 2.34 -10.87 -22.63
C TYR A 385 2.14 -9.54 -23.40
N LEU A 386 1.00 -9.31 -24.05
CA LEU A 386 0.71 -8.06 -24.76
C LEU A 386 0.67 -6.87 -23.81
N VAL A 387 0.12 -7.06 -22.60
CA VAL A 387 0.16 -6.03 -21.54
C VAL A 387 1.60 -5.68 -21.18
N SER A 388 2.50 -6.67 -21.16
CA SER A 388 3.93 -6.45 -20.92
C SER A 388 4.60 -5.68 -22.07
N GLN A 389 4.21 -5.93 -23.32
CA GLN A 389 4.74 -5.18 -24.47
C GLN A 389 4.30 -3.70 -24.44
N ILE A 390 3.02 -3.43 -24.13
CA ILE A 390 2.52 -2.05 -23.95
C ILE A 390 3.32 -1.34 -22.86
N MET A 391 3.47 -1.97 -21.69
CA MET A 391 4.29 -1.43 -20.61
C MET A 391 5.75 -1.20 -20.99
N GLY A 392 6.35 -2.13 -21.73
CA GLY A 392 7.74 -2.03 -22.18
C GLY A 392 8.00 -0.84 -23.10
N LYS A 393 7.03 -0.48 -23.96
CA LYS A 393 7.14 0.68 -24.87
C LYS A 393 7.14 2.00 -24.11
N TYR A 394 6.18 2.22 -23.21
CA TYR A 394 6.01 3.51 -22.53
C TYR A 394 6.80 3.63 -21.23
N ARG A 395 7.26 2.50 -20.66
CA ARG A 395 8.11 2.40 -19.46
C ARG A 395 7.58 3.14 -18.23
N SER A 396 6.28 3.43 -18.19
CA SER A 396 5.68 4.27 -17.16
C SER A 396 4.23 3.87 -16.96
N VAL A 397 3.85 3.65 -15.70
CA VAL A 397 2.50 3.25 -15.33
C VAL A 397 1.46 4.30 -15.78
N PRO A 398 1.58 5.61 -15.43
CA PRO A 398 0.64 6.64 -15.87
C PRO A 398 0.44 6.71 -17.39
N LYS A 399 1.50 6.46 -18.18
CA LYS A 399 1.43 6.52 -19.65
C LYS A 399 0.81 5.28 -20.29
N SER A 400 0.74 4.16 -19.57
CA SER A 400 0.39 2.86 -20.15
C SER A 400 -1.00 2.38 -19.78
N TYR A 401 -1.52 2.70 -18.59
CA TYR A 401 -2.77 2.10 -18.10
C TYR A 401 -3.97 2.44 -19.00
N ARG A 402 -4.05 3.69 -19.49
CA ARG A 402 -5.12 4.12 -20.42
C ARG A 402 -5.05 3.35 -21.73
N LEU A 403 -3.86 3.19 -22.29
CA LEU A 403 -3.64 2.45 -23.54
C LEU A 403 -3.98 0.97 -23.40
N ILE A 404 -3.67 0.36 -22.26
CA ILE A 404 -4.07 -1.04 -21.98
C ILE A 404 -5.59 -1.15 -21.88
N ALA A 405 -6.25 -0.21 -21.21
CA ALA A 405 -7.70 -0.22 -21.10
C ALA A 405 -8.38 0.03 -22.46
N GLU A 406 -7.86 0.95 -23.28
CA GLU A 406 -8.32 1.18 -24.66
C GLU A 406 -8.12 -0.06 -25.54
N PHE A 407 -6.96 -0.73 -25.39
CA PHE A 407 -6.70 -2.00 -26.04
C PHE A 407 -7.77 -3.04 -25.66
N TRP A 408 -8.07 -3.19 -24.36
CA TRP A 408 -9.10 -4.09 -23.89
C TRP A 408 -10.51 -3.73 -24.39
N LEU A 409 -10.87 -2.45 -24.44
CA LEU A 409 -12.15 -2.01 -25.00
C LEU A 409 -12.28 -2.39 -26.48
N LYS A 410 -11.23 -2.23 -27.29
CA LYS A 410 -11.21 -2.67 -28.69
C LYS A 410 -11.39 -4.19 -28.82
N ILE A 411 -10.81 -4.98 -27.91
CA ILE A 411 -11.03 -6.43 -27.88
C ILE A 411 -12.49 -6.76 -27.57
N VAL A 412 -13.11 -6.07 -26.60
CA VAL A 412 -14.54 -6.24 -26.28
C VAL A 412 -15.42 -5.91 -27.49
N GLU A 413 -15.17 -4.80 -28.18
CA GLU A 413 -15.90 -4.40 -29.39
C GLU A 413 -15.77 -5.43 -30.52
N GLY A 414 -14.56 -5.93 -30.75
CA GLY A 414 -14.30 -6.98 -31.75
C GLY A 414 -15.02 -8.28 -31.43
N LEU A 415 -14.96 -8.73 -30.16
CA LEU A 415 -15.63 -9.95 -29.70
C LEU A 415 -17.16 -9.83 -29.77
N LYS A 416 -17.71 -8.65 -29.44
CA LYS A 416 -19.14 -8.36 -29.58
C LYS A 416 -19.60 -8.44 -31.04
N SER A 417 -18.73 -8.04 -31.96
CA SER A 417 -18.96 -8.15 -33.40
C SER A 417 -18.76 -9.58 -33.93
N ASN A 418 -18.61 -10.58 -33.06
CA ASN A 418 -18.35 -11.99 -33.38
C ASN A 418 -17.11 -12.23 -34.26
N LYS A 419 -16.13 -11.31 -34.23
CA LYS A 419 -14.84 -11.53 -34.88
C LYS A 419 -14.00 -12.53 -34.09
N GLU A 420 -13.19 -13.32 -34.78
CA GLU A 420 -12.19 -14.18 -34.12
C GLU A 420 -11.04 -13.33 -33.57
N ILE A 421 -10.42 -13.79 -32.48
CA ILE A 421 -9.42 -13.02 -31.75
C ILE A 421 -8.20 -12.63 -32.61
N ASN A 422 -7.78 -13.52 -33.51
CA ASN A 422 -6.64 -13.28 -34.40
C ASN A 422 -6.90 -12.09 -35.34
N PHE A 423 -8.08 -12.04 -35.98
CA PHE A 423 -8.46 -10.92 -36.83
C PHE A 423 -8.61 -9.61 -36.03
N ILE A 424 -9.12 -9.68 -34.80
CA ILE A 424 -9.20 -8.50 -33.94
C ILE A 424 -7.79 -7.96 -33.63
N LEU A 425 -6.84 -8.84 -33.31
CA LEU A 425 -5.46 -8.44 -33.02
C LEU A 425 -4.77 -7.86 -34.26
N GLU A 426 -4.95 -8.46 -35.44
CA GLU A 426 -4.45 -7.91 -36.70
C GLU A 426 -5.02 -6.51 -37.00
N ASP A 427 -6.32 -6.31 -36.80
CA ASP A 427 -6.97 -5.01 -36.96
C ASP A 427 -6.41 -3.97 -35.97
N ILE A 428 -6.12 -4.38 -34.73
CA ILE A 428 -5.55 -3.51 -33.71
C ILE A 428 -4.10 -3.13 -34.05
N VAL A 429 -3.27 -4.07 -34.50
CA VAL A 429 -1.86 -3.81 -34.88
C VAL A 429 -1.79 -2.87 -36.10
N LYS A 430 -2.76 -2.94 -37.02
CA LYS A 430 -2.84 -1.98 -38.15
C LYS A 430 -3.14 -0.54 -37.71
N ASN A 431 -3.56 -0.32 -36.46
CA ASN A 431 -3.81 1.01 -35.92
C ASN A 431 -2.50 1.60 -35.36
N ASN A 432 -2.20 2.87 -35.68
CA ASN A 432 -0.97 3.56 -35.27
C ASN A 432 -0.68 3.50 -33.75
N ASN A 433 -1.69 3.34 -32.91
CA ASN A 433 -1.49 3.27 -31.46
C ASN A 433 -0.92 1.92 -30.96
N PHE A 434 -0.94 0.85 -31.76
CA PHE A 434 -0.56 -0.52 -31.36
C PHE A 434 0.30 -1.28 -32.38
N ASP A 435 0.87 -0.57 -33.36
CA ASP A 435 1.71 -1.10 -34.45
C ASP A 435 2.94 -1.93 -34.01
N TYR A 436 3.41 -1.70 -32.79
CA TYR A 436 4.57 -2.33 -32.18
C TYR A 436 4.26 -3.67 -31.49
N LEU A 437 2.98 -4.04 -31.36
CA LEU A 437 2.61 -5.29 -30.70
C LEU A 437 2.96 -6.48 -31.58
N LYS A 438 3.78 -7.38 -31.05
CA LYS A 438 4.13 -8.65 -31.67
C LYS A 438 3.14 -9.70 -31.21
N ILE A 439 2.31 -10.20 -32.12
CA ILE A 439 1.40 -11.29 -31.83
C ILE A 439 2.19 -12.59 -31.94
N GLU A 440 2.44 -13.23 -30.80
CA GLU A 440 3.10 -14.54 -30.75
C GLU A 440 2.01 -15.62 -30.78
N TYR A 441 2.12 -16.56 -31.71
CA TYR A 441 1.27 -17.74 -31.67
C TYR A 441 1.77 -18.64 -30.53
N ARG A 442 0.86 -19.32 -29.83
CA ARG A 442 1.12 -20.12 -28.60
C ARG A 442 2.34 -21.06 -28.66
N HIS A 443 2.82 -21.43 -29.84
CA HIS A 443 4.02 -22.25 -30.03
C HIS A 443 5.35 -21.51 -29.84
N ASP A 444 5.36 -20.17 -29.84
CA ASP A 444 6.56 -19.34 -29.80
C ASP A 444 6.76 -18.63 -28.45
N LEU A 445 5.82 -18.76 -27.50
CA LEU A 445 5.97 -18.20 -26.17
C LEU A 445 7.16 -18.86 -25.48
N PRO A 446 8.22 -18.10 -25.10
CA PRO A 446 9.34 -18.68 -24.40
C PRO A 446 8.85 -19.17 -23.03
N THR A 447 8.62 -20.48 -22.90
CA THR A 447 8.79 -21.15 -21.61
C THR A 447 10.15 -20.72 -21.11
N SER A 448 10.23 -20.20 -19.89
CA SER A 448 11.43 -19.66 -19.27
C SER A 448 12.64 -20.61 -19.39
N THR A 449 13.32 -20.56 -20.53
CA THR A 449 14.56 -21.28 -20.82
C THR A 449 15.70 -20.44 -20.28
N SER A 450 15.80 -20.40 -18.96
CA SER A 450 17.02 -20.02 -18.26
C SER A 450 17.53 -21.28 -17.58
N ALA A 451 18.77 -21.65 -17.89
CA ALA A 451 19.57 -22.80 -17.42
C ALA A 451 18.87 -23.76 -16.43
N VAL A 452 18.87 -25.06 -16.76
CA VAL A 452 18.27 -26.18 -16.02
C VAL A 452 18.74 -26.22 -14.55
N SER A 453 18.15 -25.37 -13.73
CA SER A 453 18.12 -25.52 -12.28
C SER A 453 17.24 -26.73 -12.00
N GLN A 454 17.72 -27.66 -11.17
CA GLN A 454 16.90 -28.79 -10.71
C GLN A 454 15.70 -28.33 -9.85
N ASN A 455 15.72 -27.09 -9.33
CA ASN A 455 14.68 -26.54 -8.49
C ASN A 455 13.85 -25.48 -9.23
N PHE A 456 12.52 -25.55 -9.08
CA PHE A 456 11.63 -24.49 -9.56
C PHE A 456 11.81 -23.20 -8.74
N SER A 457 11.90 -22.08 -9.46
CA SER A 457 11.85 -20.74 -8.86
C SER A 457 10.46 -20.45 -8.25
N GLN A 458 10.37 -19.41 -7.43
CA GLN A 458 9.10 -18.97 -6.85
C GLN A 458 8.06 -18.57 -7.93
N ASP A 459 8.52 -17.92 -9.01
CA ASP A 459 7.67 -17.56 -10.14
C ASP A 459 7.20 -18.80 -10.91
N GLN A 460 8.10 -19.76 -11.16
CA GLN A 460 7.74 -21.01 -11.83
C GLN A 460 6.72 -21.81 -11.02
N LYS A 461 6.89 -21.89 -9.69
CA LYS A 461 5.90 -22.54 -8.81
C LYS A 461 4.53 -21.87 -8.88
N SER A 462 4.51 -20.53 -8.92
CA SER A 462 3.27 -19.75 -9.04
C SER A 462 2.61 -19.97 -10.41
N GLU A 463 3.38 -19.95 -11.49
CA GLU A 463 2.90 -20.18 -12.86
C GLU A 463 2.31 -21.58 -13.03
N ILE A 464 2.99 -22.62 -12.54
CA ILE A 464 2.51 -24.02 -12.58
C ILE A 464 1.16 -24.12 -11.88
N PHE A 465 1.05 -23.60 -10.65
CA PHE A 465 -0.20 -23.61 -9.90
C PHE A 465 -1.33 -22.88 -10.64
N ILE A 466 -1.04 -21.70 -11.21
CA ILE A 466 -2.01 -20.91 -11.97
C ILE A 466 -2.52 -21.68 -13.18
N LEU A 467 -1.64 -22.31 -13.96
CA LEU A 467 -2.00 -23.07 -15.15
C LEU A 467 -2.89 -24.27 -14.84
N GLU A 468 -2.55 -25.02 -13.78
CA GLU A 468 -3.32 -26.17 -13.35
C GLU A 468 -4.72 -25.75 -12.85
N THR A 469 -4.77 -24.71 -12.03
CA THR A 469 -6.01 -24.29 -11.36
C THR A 469 -6.96 -23.52 -12.29
N PHE A 470 -6.46 -22.73 -13.24
CA PHE A 470 -7.30 -21.89 -14.12
C PHE A 470 -8.36 -22.69 -14.89
N SER A 471 -8.00 -23.91 -15.32
CA SER A 471 -8.92 -24.80 -16.06
C SER A 471 -10.02 -25.40 -15.18
N GLN A 472 -9.75 -25.60 -13.88
CA GLN A 472 -10.64 -26.26 -12.92
C GLN A 472 -11.43 -25.28 -12.05
N ALA A 473 -11.06 -24.00 -12.08
CA ALA A 473 -11.60 -23.00 -11.18
C ALA A 473 -13.11 -22.74 -11.38
N PRO A 474 -13.87 -22.41 -10.32
CA PRO A 474 -15.29 -22.12 -10.42
C PRO A 474 -15.60 -20.98 -11.40
N ARG A 475 -16.62 -21.18 -12.22
CA ARG A 475 -17.10 -20.19 -13.20
C ARG A 475 -18.55 -19.80 -12.94
N CYS A 476 -18.88 -18.56 -13.25
CA CYS A 476 -20.22 -18.03 -13.17
C CYS A 476 -21.14 -18.74 -14.16
N ARG A 477 -22.29 -19.23 -13.69
CA ARG A 477 -23.25 -19.95 -14.54
C ARG A 477 -24.03 -19.07 -15.53
N ILE A 478 -23.79 -17.76 -15.53
CA ILE A 478 -24.38 -16.81 -16.47
C ILE A 478 -23.37 -16.40 -17.54
N CYS A 479 -22.23 -15.82 -17.15
CA CYS A 479 -21.25 -15.27 -18.08
C CYS A 479 -20.04 -16.18 -18.34
N ASN A 480 -19.95 -17.30 -17.63
CA ASN A 480 -18.84 -18.27 -17.66
C ASN A 480 -17.44 -17.69 -17.34
N GLY A 481 -17.40 -16.49 -16.76
CA GLY A 481 -16.20 -15.88 -16.21
C GLY A 481 -15.77 -16.51 -14.88
N LEU A 482 -14.49 -16.36 -14.54
CA LEU A 482 -13.85 -16.86 -13.33
C LEU A 482 -14.43 -16.20 -12.07
N ILE A 483 -14.73 -16.99 -11.05
CA ILE A 483 -15.30 -16.51 -9.78
C ILE A 483 -14.20 -16.36 -8.73
N HIS A 484 -14.21 -15.21 -8.05
CA HIS A 484 -13.43 -14.98 -6.85
C HIS A 484 -14.29 -15.22 -5.59
N CYS A 485 -13.73 -15.77 -4.52
CA CYS A 485 -14.44 -16.05 -3.27
C CYS A 485 -15.11 -14.80 -2.64
N ASN A 486 -14.48 -13.63 -2.76
CA ASN A 486 -15.00 -12.35 -2.26
C ASN A 486 -16.14 -11.75 -3.12
N SER A 487 -16.52 -12.40 -4.23
CA SER A 487 -17.59 -11.93 -5.12
C SER A 487 -18.42 -13.09 -5.64
N ILE A 488 -19.15 -13.73 -4.71
CA ILE A 488 -20.04 -14.85 -4.98
C ILE A 488 -21.48 -14.45 -4.66
N SER A 489 -22.37 -14.73 -5.61
CA SER A 489 -23.81 -14.68 -5.40
C SER A 489 -24.43 -16.06 -5.70
N ILE A 490 -25.37 -16.47 -4.85
CA ILE A 490 -26.18 -17.67 -5.06
C ILE A 490 -27.47 -17.26 -5.76
N ASP A 491 -27.61 -17.69 -7.00
CA ASP A 491 -28.77 -17.41 -7.86
C ASP A 491 -29.62 -18.67 -8.03
N HIS A 492 -30.88 -18.48 -8.41
CA HIS A 492 -31.78 -19.55 -8.83
C HIS A 492 -31.64 -19.76 -10.35
N LYS A 493 -31.48 -20.99 -10.85
CA LYS A 493 -31.47 -21.30 -12.29
C LYS A 493 -32.77 -20.79 -12.93
N ASN A 494 -33.90 -21.28 -12.43
CA ASN A 494 -35.24 -20.75 -12.68
C ASN A 494 -35.55 -19.67 -11.66
N ARG A 495 -35.88 -18.45 -12.10
CA ARG A 495 -36.03 -17.32 -11.19
C ARG A 495 -37.19 -17.55 -10.23
N LYS A 496 -37.08 -17.01 -9.02
CA LYS A 496 -38.17 -17.02 -8.03
C LYS A 496 -39.46 -16.43 -8.59
N ARG A 497 -39.37 -15.34 -9.37
CA ARG A 497 -40.53 -14.68 -9.98
C ARG A 497 -41.20 -15.52 -11.09
N ASP A 498 -40.46 -16.47 -11.66
CA ASP A 498 -40.95 -17.40 -12.68
C ASP A 498 -41.40 -18.74 -12.05
N GLY A 499 -41.55 -18.79 -10.71
CA GLY A 499 -41.99 -19.99 -9.98
C GLY A 499 -40.86 -20.94 -9.55
N GLY A 500 -39.59 -20.55 -9.69
CA GLY A 500 -38.45 -21.37 -9.26
C GLY A 500 -38.39 -21.60 -7.74
N SER A 501 -38.15 -22.86 -7.34
CA SER A 501 -38.05 -23.26 -5.92
C SER A 501 -36.67 -22.97 -5.31
N ALA A 502 -36.58 -22.83 -3.99
CA ALA A 502 -35.33 -22.56 -3.26
C ALA A 502 -34.58 -23.85 -2.85
N ASN A 503 -34.60 -24.89 -3.69
CA ASN A 503 -33.86 -26.13 -3.46
C ASN A 503 -32.43 -26.06 -4.04
N VAL A 504 -31.55 -26.96 -3.57
CA VAL A 504 -30.14 -27.00 -4.01
C VAL A 504 -30.02 -27.23 -5.53
N ASP A 505 -30.93 -28.01 -6.12
CA ASP A 505 -30.93 -28.32 -7.56
C ASP A 505 -31.20 -27.10 -8.43
N ASN A 506 -32.00 -26.15 -7.94
CA ASN A 506 -32.24 -24.86 -8.59
C ASN A 506 -31.18 -23.82 -8.22
N GLY A 507 -30.20 -24.14 -7.38
CA GLY A 507 -29.10 -23.23 -7.01
C GLY A 507 -28.00 -23.19 -8.05
N GLN A 508 -27.40 -22.01 -8.24
CA GLN A 508 -26.20 -21.84 -9.05
C GLN A 508 -25.32 -20.69 -8.54
N VAL A 509 -24.01 -20.83 -8.77
CA VAL A 509 -23.03 -19.80 -8.40
C VAL A 509 -22.85 -18.81 -9.54
N THR A 510 -22.93 -17.52 -9.21
CA THR A 510 -22.87 -16.41 -10.18
C THR A 510 -22.09 -15.24 -9.62
N HIS A 511 -21.64 -14.33 -10.49
CA HIS A 511 -21.18 -13.01 -10.03
C HIS A 511 -22.38 -12.17 -9.57
N PRO A 512 -22.20 -11.28 -8.58
CA PRO A 512 -23.28 -10.43 -8.06
C PRO A 512 -24.02 -9.65 -9.16
N TYR A 513 -23.30 -8.93 -10.03
CA TYR A 513 -23.93 -8.18 -11.12
C TYR A 513 -24.63 -9.10 -12.14
N CYS A 514 -24.07 -10.27 -12.44
CA CYS A 514 -24.71 -11.24 -13.33
C CYS A 514 -26.09 -11.65 -12.79
N ASN A 515 -26.19 -11.92 -11.49
CA ASN A 515 -27.46 -12.23 -10.85
C ASN A 515 -28.39 -10.99 -10.81
N THR A 516 -27.96 -9.91 -10.16
CA THR A 516 -28.87 -8.82 -9.76
C THR A 516 -29.12 -7.77 -10.84
N GLY A 517 -28.13 -7.50 -11.71
CA GLY A 517 -28.19 -6.40 -12.67
C GLY A 517 -28.32 -6.81 -14.13
N TYR A 518 -27.82 -8.00 -14.50
CA TYR A 518 -27.84 -8.48 -15.88
C TYR A 518 -28.98 -9.48 -16.13
N LYS A 519 -29.07 -10.53 -15.32
CA LYS A 519 -30.14 -11.53 -15.48
C LYS A 519 -31.49 -10.91 -15.15
N ASN A 520 -31.62 -10.29 -13.97
CA ASN A 520 -32.90 -9.89 -13.39
C ASN A 520 -33.68 -8.85 -14.18
#